data_AF-A0A2H1KAT4-F1
#
_entry.id   AF-A0A2H1KAT4-F1
#
_cell.length_a   1.000
_cell.length_b   1.000
_cell.length_c   1.000
_cell.angle_alpha   90.00
_cell.angle_beta   90.00
_cell.angle_gamma   90.00
#
_symmetry.space_group_name_H-M   'P 1'
#
loop_
_entity.id
_entity.type
_entity.pdbx_description
1 polymer ?
#
loop_
_entity_poly.entity_id
_entity_poly.type
_entity_poly.pdbx_seq_one_letter_code
_entity_poly.pdbx_strand_id
1 'polypeptide(L)'
;MSEHDLLAGVTVINLAINLPGPYAAARLSSLGARVIKVEPPTGDPVAHIVPGYYRELTAGHEILTLNLKDDEGIARLHELAAEADVLITAMRPRAAQSLGLPSIVESYGLVYVEIVGFAGEREDIPGHDLTYQAAHGTLVPGMTPTVPVADIVGGECAATAALAGLHKRDSQTGGKKTSIVSRVVLDEAAARAAGPARHGLSSPGGPLGGGSPFYRTYDTADGTIAVGCVEPVFAKALAQHVGSDHASLEAAFATKPTSDWMELARAYDLPFEPVTAASAGTALPVTPGA
;
A
#
# COMPACT_ATOMS: atom_id res chain seq x y z
N MET A 1 26.32 -2.56 9.15
CA MET A 1 24.97 -3.15 9.20
C MET A 1 24.34 -2.85 7.85
N SER A 2 23.90 -3.88 7.11
CA SER A 2 23.17 -3.64 5.85
C SER A 2 21.81 -3.01 6.17
N GLU A 3 21.23 -2.30 5.21
CA GLU A 3 19.92 -1.64 5.37
C GLU A 3 18.79 -2.67 5.62
N HIS A 4 19.06 -3.95 5.31
CA HIS A 4 18.15 -5.09 5.44
C HIS A 4 18.07 -5.75 6.84
N ASP A 5 18.81 -5.27 7.83
CA ASP A 5 18.91 -5.93 9.16
C ASP A 5 18.29 -5.08 10.29
N LEU A 6 17.38 -4.15 9.95
CA LEU A 6 16.78 -3.22 10.91
C LEU A 6 15.84 -3.89 11.92
N LEU A 7 15.22 -5.01 11.52
CA LEU A 7 14.32 -5.83 12.33
C LEU A 7 14.89 -7.24 12.58
N ALA A 8 16.22 -7.37 12.59
CA ALA A 8 16.88 -8.61 12.94
C ALA A 8 16.35 -9.18 14.26
N GLY A 9 15.92 -10.45 14.24
CA GLY A 9 15.40 -11.12 15.43
C GLY A 9 13.94 -10.82 15.78
N VAL A 10 13.27 -9.91 15.06
CA VAL A 10 11.83 -9.67 15.23
C VAL A 10 11.04 -10.76 14.49
N THR A 11 10.08 -11.38 15.17
CA THR A 11 9.16 -12.35 14.56
C THR A 11 7.74 -11.78 14.45
N VAL A 12 7.17 -11.82 13.25
CA VAL A 12 5.84 -11.30 12.93
C VAL A 12 4.91 -12.45 12.56
N ILE A 13 3.77 -12.56 13.23
CA ILE A 13 2.66 -13.41 12.80
C ILE A 13 1.68 -12.56 11.99
N ASN A 14 1.40 -12.96 10.76
CA ASN A 14 0.37 -12.34 9.93
C ASN A 14 -0.81 -13.31 9.74
N LEU A 15 -1.95 -13.00 10.35
CA LEU A 15 -3.21 -13.74 10.17
C LEU A 15 -4.11 -13.13 9.08
N ALA A 16 -3.70 -11.99 8.51
CA ALA A 16 -4.50 -11.31 7.50
C ALA A 16 -4.35 -11.97 6.13
N ILE A 17 -5.50 -12.27 5.53
CA ILE A 17 -5.65 -12.64 4.12
C ILE A 17 -6.06 -11.41 3.31
N ASN A 18 -5.81 -11.43 1.99
CA ASN A 18 -5.97 -10.27 1.12
C ASN A 18 -5.15 -9.06 1.57
N LEU A 19 -5.04 -8.05 0.70
CA LEU A 19 -4.60 -6.75 1.16
C LEU A 19 -5.52 -6.24 2.29
N PRO A 20 -4.98 -5.45 3.24
CA PRO A 20 -3.64 -4.84 3.25
C PRO A 20 -2.59 -5.57 4.11
N GLY A 21 -2.96 -6.62 4.84
CA GLY A 21 -2.08 -7.25 5.82
C GLY A 21 -0.80 -7.90 5.25
N PRO A 22 -0.88 -8.71 4.17
CA PRO A 22 0.29 -9.22 3.45
C PRO A 22 1.22 -8.13 2.94
N TYR A 23 0.70 -6.96 2.55
CA TYR A 23 1.54 -5.81 2.18
C TYR A 23 2.29 -5.28 3.41
N ALA A 24 1.62 -5.06 4.54
CA ALA A 24 2.27 -4.64 5.77
C ALA A 24 3.36 -5.64 6.22
N ALA A 25 3.06 -6.94 6.14
CA ALA A 25 4.00 -8.02 6.47
C ALA A 25 5.22 -8.04 5.52
N ALA A 26 5.00 -7.86 4.21
CA ALA A 26 6.09 -7.76 3.23
C ALA A 26 7.00 -6.56 3.51
N ARG A 27 6.44 -5.41 3.93
CA ARG A 27 7.24 -4.24 4.34
C ARG A 27 8.11 -4.56 5.55
N LEU A 28 7.57 -5.20 6.58
CA LEU A 28 8.36 -5.62 7.75
C LEU A 28 9.43 -6.67 7.40
N SER A 29 9.10 -7.63 6.54
CA SER A 29 10.05 -8.62 6.02
C SER A 29 11.21 -7.96 5.27
N SER A 30 10.92 -6.95 4.43
CA SER A 30 11.95 -6.21 3.69
C SER A 30 12.95 -5.45 4.58
N LEU A 31 12.56 -5.19 5.83
CA LEU A 31 13.40 -4.58 6.88
C LEU A 31 14.12 -5.63 7.76
N GLY A 32 13.98 -6.92 7.47
CA GLY A 32 14.70 -8.02 8.14
C GLY A 32 13.88 -8.85 9.12
N ALA A 33 12.58 -8.61 9.28
CA ALA A 33 11.76 -9.40 10.19
C ALA A 33 11.48 -10.82 9.65
N ARG A 34 11.46 -11.81 10.55
CA ARG A 34 10.95 -13.15 10.23
C ARG A 34 9.43 -13.10 10.20
N VAL A 35 8.80 -13.46 9.08
CA VAL A 35 7.34 -13.44 8.94
C VAL A 35 6.79 -14.86 8.84
N ILE A 36 5.83 -15.16 9.72
CA ILE A 36 5.01 -16.37 9.71
C ILE A 36 3.59 -15.96 9.30
N LYS A 37 3.22 -16.27 8.07
CA LYS A 37 1.85 -16.09 7.58
C LYS A 37 1.02 -17.31 7.95
N VAL A 38 -0.08 -17.10 8.64
CA VAL A 38 -1.03 -18.16 8.97
C VAL A 38 -2.29 -17.97 8.14
N GLU A 39 -2.59 -18.95 7.31
CA GLU A 39 -3.74 -18.95 6.42
C GLU A 39 -4.81 -19.93 6.90
N PRO A 40 -6.10 -19.63 6.67
CA PRO A 40 -7.16 -20.61 6.87
C PRO A 40 -7.01 -21.78 5.88
N PRO A 41 -7.69 -22.92 6.08
CA PRO A 41 -7.68 -24.05 5.13
C PRO A 41 -8.07 -23.70 3.68
N THR A 42 -8.78 -22.59 3.49
CA THR A 42 -9.13 -22.06 2.16
C THR A 42 -7.99 -21.32 1.46
N GLY A 43 -6.89 -21.02 2.16
CA GLY A 43 -5.79 -20.18 1.71
C GLY A 43 -6.14 -18.69 1.64
N ASP A 44 -5.16 -17.89 1.25
CA ASP A 44 -5.35 -16.47 0.89
C ASP A 44 -5.98 -16.32 -0.51
N PRO A 45 -7.07 -15.54 -0.68
CA PRO A 45 -7.68 -15.33 -1.99
C PRO A 45 -6.73 -14.72 -3.05
N VAL A 46 -5.74 -13.89 -2.66
CA VAL A 46 -4.76 -13.32 -3.60
C VAL A 46 -3.89 -14.42 -4.20
N ALA A 47 -3.60 -15.49 -3.47
CA ALA A 47 -2.86 -16.64 -3.99
C ALA A 47 -3.57 -17.29 -5.17
N HIS A 48 -4.91 -17.28 -5.16
CA HIS A 48 -5.75 -17.90 -6.19
C HIS A 48 -6.04 -16.95 -7.35
N ILE A 49 -6.29 -15.68 -7.06
CA ILE A 49 -6.73 -14.68 -8.07
C ILE A 49 -5.54 -14.06 -8.79
N VAL A 50 -4.47 -13.71 -8.05
CA VAL A 50 -3.27 -13.02 -8.59
C VAL A 50 -1.99 -13.66 -8.03
N PRO A 51 -1.68 -14.92 -8.41
CA PRO A 51 -0.58 -15.69 -7.80
C PRO A 51 0.80 -15.04 -7.93
N GLY A 52 1.02 -14.26 -9.00
CA GLY A 52 2.27 -13.51 -9.19
C GLY A 52 2.50 -12.48 -8.09
N TYR A 53 1.47 -11.69 -7.79
CA TYR A 53 1.54 -10.67 -6.74
C TYR A 53 1.55 -11.29 -5.33
N TYR A 54 0.81 -12.38 -5.12
CA TYR A 54 0.92 -13.13 -3.87
C TYR A 54 2.35 -13.60 -3.59
N ARG A 55 3.04 -14.15 -4.60
CA ARG A 55 4.45 -14.57 -4.46
C ARG A 55 5.38 -13.40 -4.14
N GLU A 56 5.14 -12.23 -4.72
CA GLU A 56 5.89 -11.02 -4.38
C GLU A 56 5.68 -10.64 -2.91
N LEU A 57 4.43 -10.57 -2.46
CA LEU A 57 4.08 -10.21 -1.08
C LEU A 57 4.47 -11.24 -0.03
N THR A 58 4.75 -12.48 -0.43
CA THR A 58 5.09 -13.59 0.49
C THR A 58 6.51 -14.09 0.31
N ALA A 59 7.32 -13.41 -0.50
CA ALA A 59 8.72 -13.76 -0.69
C ALA A 59 9.45 -13.77 0.65
N GLY A 60 10.03 -14.94 1.00
CA GLY A 60 10.77 -15.13 2.25
C GLY A 60 9.90 -15.39 3.49
N HIS A 61 8.57 -15.43 3.38
CA HIS A 61 7.69 -15.72 4.50
C HIS A 61 7.52 -17.25 4.71
N GLU A 62 7.38 -17.68 5.96
CA GLU A 62 6.90 -19.01 6.31
C GLU A 62 5.37 -19.03 6.24
N ILE A 63 4.78 -19.89 5.39
CA ILE A 63 3.33 -19.98 5.23
C ILE A 63 2.83 -21.26 5.91
N LEU A 64 1.96 -21.11 6.90
CA LEU A 64 1.33 -22.19 7.65
C LEU A 64 -0.18 -22.16 7.43
N THR A 65 -0.79 -23.33 7.27
CA THR A 65 -2.25 -23.46 7.22
C THR A 65 -2.77 -23.91 8.58
N LEU A 66 -3.57 -23.08 9.25
CA LEU A 66 -4.19 -23.40 10.54
C LEU A 66 -5.69 -23.12 10.50
N ASN A 67 -6.49 -24.06 11.00
CA ASN A 67 -7.91 -23.85 11.20
C ASN A 67 -8.16 -23.24 12.59
N LEU A 68 -8.18 -21.92 12.69
CA LEU A 68 -8.39 -21.24 13.99
C LEU A 68 -9.82 -21.38 14.55
N LYS A 69 -10.65 -22.27 13.99
CA LYS A 69 -11.97 -22.63 14.52
C LYS A 69 -11.96 -23.88 15.40
N ASP A 70 -10.86 -24.62 15.41
CA ASP A 70 -10.68 -25.77 16.28
C ASP A 70 -9.60 -25.51 17.35
N ASP A 71 -9.67 -26.28 18.44
CA ASP A 71 -8.79 -26.13 19.59
C ASP A 71 -7.32 -26.39 19.24
N GLU A 72 -7.05 -27.24 18.25
CA GLU A 72 -5.70 -27.55 17.79
C GLU A 72 -5.06 -26.35 17.07
N GLY A 73 -5.80 -25.70 16.16
CA GLY A 73 -5.35 -24.49 15.48
C GLY A 73 -5.11 -23.33 16.45
N ILE A 74 -5.98 -23.18 17.46
CA ILE A 74 -5.78 -22.19 18.52
C ILE A 74 -4.56 -22.53 19.39
N ALA A 75 -4.40 -23.79 19.81
CA ALA A 75 -3.22 -24.22 20.56
C ALA A 75 -1.92 -23.95 19.78
N ARG A 76 -1.91 -24.23 18.48
CA ARG A 76 -0.75 -23.92 17.64
C ARG A 76 -0.49 -22.42 17.50
N LEU A 77 -1.54 -21.59 17.44
CA LEU A 77 -1.38 -20.13 17.46
C LEU A 77 -0.74 -19.64 18.77
N HIS A 78 -1.10 -20.22 19.91
CA HIS A 78 -0.46 -19.93 21.21
C HIS A 78 1.05 -20.23 21.20
N GLU A 79 1.46 -21.37 20.62
CA GLU A 79 2.88 -21.72 20.48
C GLU A 79 3.64 -20.71 19.63
N LEU A 80 3.08 -20.33 18.47
CA LEU A 80 3.68 -19.30 17.61
C LEU A 80 3.76 -17.94 18.33
N ALA A 81 2.69 -17.56 19.04
CA ALA A 81 2.61 -16.30 19.77
C ALA A 81 3.65 -16.19 20.89
N ALA A 82 4.06 -17.29 21.52
CA ALA A 82 5.11 -17.28 22.53
C ALA A 82 6.46 -16.77 22.00
N GLU A 83 6.77 -17.08 20.73
CA GLU A 83 8.01 -16.71 20.06
C GLU A 83 7.90 -15.39 19.29
N ALA A 84 6.69 -14.93 18.99
CA ALA A 84 6.46 -13.72 18.21
C ALA A 84 6.63 -12.42 18.99
N ASP A 85 6.81 -11.34 18.24
CA ASP A 85 6.84 -9.96 18.71
C ASP A 85 5.63 -9.17 18.23
N VAL A 86 5.21 -9.43 16.99
CA VAL A 86 4.13 -8.69 16.33
C VAL A 86 3.05 -9.66 15.87
N LEU A 87 1.79 -9.27 16.05
CA LEU A 87 0.62 -9.92 15.46
C LEU A 87 -0.09 -8.92 14.55
N ILE A 88 -0.38 -9.30 13.31
CA ILE A 88 -1.15 -8.51 12.35
C ILE A 88 -2.45 -9.26 12.02
N THR A 89 -3.58 -8.57 12.12
CA THR A 89 -4.89 -9.09 11.69
C THR A 89 -5.61 -8.09 10.78
N ALA A 90 -6.47 -8.62 9.93
CA ALA A 90 -7.45 -7.85 9.14
C ALA A 90 -8.86 -8.40 9.40
N MET A 91 -9.21 -8.55 10.67
CA MET A 91 -10.47 -9.15 11.13
C MET A 91 -11.36 -8.07 11.74
N ARG A 92 -12.68 -8.24 11.63
CA ARG A 92 -13.61 -7.43 12.42
C ARG A 92 -13.36 -7.66 13.92
N PRO A 93 -13.52 -6.64 14.77
CA PRO A 93 -13.29 -6.76 16.21
C PRO A 93 -14.01 -7.96 16.85
N ARG A 94 -15.27 -8.19 16.47
CA ARG A 94 -16.06 -9.33 16.95
C ARG A 94 -15.45 -10.69 16.60
N ALA A 95 -14.89 -10.83 15.40
CA ALA A 95 -14.23 -12.07 14.97
C ALA A 95 -12.93 -12.30 15.74
N ALA A 96 -12.10 -11.25 15.90
CA ALA A 96 -10.88 -11.31 16.70
C ALA A 96 -11.17 -11.67 18.17
N GLN A 97 -12.23 -11.11 18.75
CA GLN A 97 -12.68 -11.41 20.10
C GLN A 97 -13.16 -12.86 20.23
N SER A 98 -13.92 -13.36 19.25
CA SER A 98 -14.38 -14.75 19.22
C SER A 98 -13.23 -15.77 19.14
N LEU A 99 -12.09 -15.37 18.59
CA LEU A 99 -10.87 -16.19 18.52
C LEU A 99 -9.97 -16.05 19.76
N GLY A 100 -10.35 -15.21 20.74
CA GLY A 100 -9.55 -15.00 21.95
C GLY A 100 -8.25 -14.22 21.73
N LEU A 101 -8.08 -13.55 20.58
CA LEU A 101 -6.83 -12.85 20.24
C LEU A 101 -6.40 -11.80 21.29
N PRO A 102 -7.29 -11.00 21.90
CA PRO A 102 -6.88 -10.06 22.95
C PRO A 102 -6.19 -10.77 24.13
N SER A 103 -6.67 -11.96 24.50
CA SER A 103 -6.07 -12.75 25.58
C SER A 103 -4.70 -13.28 25.19
N ILE A 104 -4.52 -13.73 23.94
CA ILE A 104 -3.23 -14.19 23.41
C ILE A 104 -2.22 -13.03 23.40
N VAL A 105 -2.62 -11.88 22.88
CA VAL A 105 -1.80 -10.67 22.80
C VAL A 105 -1.31 -10.24 24.17
N GLU A 106 -2.21 -10.22 25.17
CA GLU A 106 -1.85 -9.90 26.55
C GLU A 106 -0.91 -10.93 27.16
N SER A 107 -1.22 -12.22 27.01
CA SER A 107 -0.47 -13.32 27.63
C SER A 107 0.99 -13.39 27.15
N TYR A 108 1.24 -13.05 25.90
CA TYR A 108 2.58 -13.10 25.30
C TYR A 108 3.20 -11.72 25.09
N GLY A 109 2.52 -10.64 25.48
CA GLY A 109 3.03 -9.27 25.38
C GLY A 109 3.35 -8.83 23.95
N LEU A 110 2.44 -9.13 23.02
CA LEU A 110 2.61 -8.86 21.59
C LEU A 110 2.32 -7.40 21.24
N VAL A 111 3.05 -6.88 20.26
CA VAL A 111 2.62 -5.70 19.50
C VAL A 111 1.53 -6.15 18.54
N TYR A 112 0.30 -5.72 18.78
CA TYR A 112 -0.86 -6.13 17.99
C TYR A 112 -1.35 -5.00 17.10
N VAL A 113 -1.31 -5.23 15.78
CA VAL A 113 -1.84 -4.32 14.78
C VAL A 113 -3.14 -4.87 14.22
N GLU A 114 -4.24 -4.19 14.58
CA GLU A 114 -5.58 -4.46 14.08
C GLU A 114 -5.85 -3.61 12.84
N ILE A 115 -6.02 -4.26 11.69
CA ILE A 115 -6.49 -3.58 10.48
C ILE A 115 -8.00 -3.79 10.37
N VAL A 116 -8.76 -2.69 10.37
CA VAL A 116 -10.22 -2.71 10.28
C VAL A 116 -10.71 -1.78 9.18
N GLY A 117 -11.89 -2.08 8.64
CA GLY A 117 -12.50 -1.24 7.61
C GLY A 117 -12.93 0.13 8.13
N PHE A 118 -13.71 0.12 9.22
CA PHE A 118 -14.26 1.30 9.88
C PHE A 118 -14.01 1.20 11.39
N ALA A 119 -14.19 2.32 12.09
CA ALA A 119 -14.17 2.38 13.56
C ALA A 119 -15.54 2.84 14.11
N GLY A 120 -15.70 2.72 15.43
CA GLY A 120 -16.92 3.15 16.14
C GLY A 120 -18.14 2.36 15.70
N GLU A 121 -19.28 3.04 15.55
CA GLU A 121 -20.57 2.40 15.21
C GLU A 121 -20.59 1.64 13.87
N ARG A 122 -19.58 1.89 13.01
CA ARG A 122 -19.46 1.27 11.69
C ARG A 122 -18.52 0.07 11.67
N GLU A 123 -17.89 -0.31 12.78
CA GLU A 123 -16.79 -1.29 12.82
C GLU A 123 -17.15 -2.69 12.28
N ASP A 124 -18.44 -3.04 12.27
CA ASP A 124 -18.94 -4.31 11.74
C ASP A 124 -19.53 -4.22 10.31
N ILE A 125 -19.52 -3.03 9.70
CA ILE A 125 -20.01 -2.83 8.32
C ILE A 125 -18.99 -3.41 7.33
N PRO A 126 -19.44 -4.20 6.32
CA PRO A 126 -18.55 -4.65 5.25
C PRO A 126 -18.03 -3.46 4.44
N GLY A 127 -16.74 -3.48 4.16
CA GLY A 127 -16.12 -2.56 3.21
C GLY A 127 -14.98 -3.26 2.47
N HIS A 128 -14.60 -2.63 1.38
CA HIS A 128 -13.47 -3.00 0.54
C HIS A 128 -12.81 -1.70 0.06
N ASP A 129 -11.53 -1.74 -0.30
CA ASP A 129 -10.79 -0.60 -0.84
C ASP A 129 -11.64 0.36 -1.70
N LEU A 130 -12.27 -0.14 -2.77
CA LEU A 130 -13.07 0.66 -3.70
C LEU A 130 -14.18 1.46 -2.99
N THR A 131 -14.81 0.89 -1.96
CA THR A 131 -15.87 1.56 -1.20
C THR A 131 -15.34 2.66 -0.28
N TYR A 132 -14.14 2.49 0.29
CA TYR A 132 -13.48 3.55 1.06
C TYR A 132 -13.06 4.69 0.14
N GLN A 133 -12.46 4.35 -1.01
CA GLN A 133 -12.10 5.32 -2.04
C GLN A 133 -13.30 6.13 -2.55
N ALA A 134 -14.44 5.45 -2.78
CA ALA A 134 -15.68 6.09 -3.20
C ALA A 134 -16.20 7.11 -2.18
N ALA A 135 -16.03 6.84 -0.88
CA ALA A 135 -16.50 7.73 0.18
C ALA A 135 -15.67 9.02 0.31
N HIS A 136 -14.39 8.98 -0.06
CA HIS A 136 -13.45 10.09 0.18
C HIS A 136 -13.03 10.86 -1.07
N GLY A 137 -13.52 10.49 -2.25
CA GLY A 137 -13.30 11.24 -3.49
C GLY A 137 -11.95 10.96 -4.16
N THR A 138 -11.38 9.77 -3.96
CA THR A 138 -10.20 9.30 -4.70
C THR A 138 -10.57 8.58 -6.00
N LEU A 139 -11.87 8.46 -6.32
CA LEU A 139 -12.37 7.87 -7.55
C LEU A 139 -12.80 8.94 -8.55
N VAL A 140 -12.48 8.71 -9.82
CA VAL A 140 -13.09 9.42 -10.95
C VAL A 140 -14.32 8.61 -11.40
N PRO A 141 -15.53 9.20 -11.47
CA PRO A 141 -16.72 8.50 -11.93
C PRO A 141 -16.51 7.82 -13.30
N GLY A 142 -16.88 6.54 -13.39
CA GLY A 142 -16.71 5.74 -14.61
C GLY A 142 -15.32 5.12 -14.79
N MET A 143 -14.36 5.40 -13.91
CA MET A 143 -13.03 4.79 -13.93
C MET A 143 -12.81 3.92 -12.69
N THR A 144 -12.33 2.69 -12.91
CA THR A 144 -11.83 1.83 -11.83
C THR A 144 -10.35 2.11 -11.61
N PRO A 145 -9.90 2.39 -10.37
CA PRO A 145 -8.50 2.69 -10.11
C PRO A 145 -7.65 1.43 -10.29
N THR A 146 -6.42 1.61 -10.78
CA THR A 146 -5.43 0.53 -10.88
C THR A 146 -4.74 0.24 -9.54
N VAL A 147 -4.83 1.16 -8.59
CA VAL A 147 -4.20 1.05 -7.27
C VAL A 147 -5.29 1.04 -6.19
N PRO A 148 -5.32 0.02 -5.32
CA PRO A 148 -6.19 0.02 -4.15
C PRO A 148 -5.57 0.90 -3.05
N VAL A 149 -5.81 2.22 -3.15
CA VAL A 149 -5.13 3.23 -2.33
C VAL A 149 -5.38 3.06 -0.84
N ALA A 150 -6.61 2.73 -0.43
CA ALA A 150 -6.95 2.55 0.98
C ALA A 150 -6.19 1.35 1.56
N ASP A 151 -6.07 0.28 0.79
CA ASP A 151 -5.31 -0.90 1.19
C ASP A 151 -3.80 -0.62 1.24
N ILE A 152 -3.22 0.01 0.21
CA ILE A 152 -1.77 0.27 0.19
C ILE A 152 -1.37 1.26 1.31
N VAL A 153 -2.09 2.37 1.45
CA VAL A 153 -1.85 3.34 2.52
C VAL A 153 -2.13 2.72 3.89
N GLY A 154 -3.19 1.91 4.01
CA GLY A 154 -3.51 1.16 5.22
C GLY A 154 -2.40 0.17 5.60
N GLY A 155 -1.81 -0.52 4.62
CA GLY A 155 -0.69 -1.43 4.82
C GLY A 155 0.57 -0.72 5.28
N GLU A 156 0.92 0.42 4.69
CA GLU A 156 2.03 1.26 5.18
C GLU A 156 1.77 1.77 6.61
N CYS A 157 0.53 2.17 6.92
CA CYS A 157 0.15 2.57 8.27
C CYS A 157 0.26 1.41 9.26
N ALA A 158 -0.08 0.19 8.85
CA ALA A 158 0.02 -1.01 9.68
C ALA A 158 1.48 -1.40 9.94
N ALA A 159 2.35 -1.36 8.93
CA ALA A 159 3.79 -1.54 9.12
C ALA A 159 4.36 -0.46 10.06
N THR A 160 3.99 0.80 9.86
CA THR A 160 4.40 1.91 10.72
C THR A 160 3.90 1.73 12.16
N ALA A 161 2.66 1.25 12.35
CA ALA A 161 2.10 0.99 13.67
C ALA A 161 2.83 -0.16 14.39
N ALA A 162 3.24 -1.20 13.67
CA ALA A 162 4.08 -2.27 14.22
C ALA A 162 5.43 -1.73 14.69
N LEU A 163 6.12 -0.95 13.85
CA LEU A 163 7.39 -0.31 14.18
C LEU A 163 7.28 0.61 15.40
N ALA A 164 6.25 1.46 15.43
CA ALA A 164 5.97 2.36 16.54
C ALA A 164 5.65 1.58 17.83
N GLY A 165 4.92 0.47 17.72
CA GLY A 165 4.59 -0.41 18.83
C GLY A 165 5.83 -1.09 19.42
N LEU A 166 6.72 -1.61 18.57
CA LEU A 166 8.00 -2.19 18.97
C LEU A 166 8.87 -1.15 19.68
N HIS A 167 9.01 0.04 19.07
CA HIS A 167 9.77 1.14 19.66
C HIS A 167 9.20 1.59 21.02
N LYS A 168 7.87 1.71 21.13
CA LYS A 168 7.20 2.06 22.38
C LYS A 168 7.42 0.99 23.45
N ARG A 169 7.31 -0.28 23.11
CA ARG A 169 7.59 -1.41 24.01
C ARG A 169 9.02 -1.30 24.55
N ASP A 170 10.00 -1.19 23.66
CA ASP A 170 11.41 -1.18 24.05
C ASP A 170 11.76 0.04 24.92
N SER A 171 11.29 1.23 24.53
CA SER A 171 11.55 2.48 25.26
C SER A 171 10.87 2.56 26.63
N GLN A 172 9.68 1.97 26.80
CA GLN A 172 8.91 2.08 28.04
C GLN A 172 9.15 0.93 29.01
N THR A 173 9.49 -0.26 28.51
CA THR A 173 9.59 -1.48 29.34
C THR A 173 11.00 -2.03 29.42
N GLY A 174 11.96 -1.43 28.72
CA GLY A 174 13.33 -1.93 28.61
C GLY A 174 13.41 -3.26 27.86
N GLY A 175 12.54 -3.45 26.85
CA GLY A 175 12.49 -4.66 26.03
C GLY A 175 11.71 -5.83 26.65
N LYS A 176 10.99 -5.63 27.76
CA LYS A 176 10.09 -6.66 28.29
C LYS A 176 8.88 -6.81 27.36
N LYS A 177 8.51 -8.05 27.02
CA LYS A 177 7.28 -8.35 26.27
C LYS A 177 6.08 -7.77 27.03
N THR A 178 5.42 -6.78 26.44
CA THR A 178 4.28 -6.07 26.99
C THR A 178 3.40 -5.71 25.82
N SER A 179 2.10 -5.95 25.98
CA SER A 179 1.13 -5.78 24.90
C SER A 179 1.04 -4.32 24.50
N ILE A 180 1.15 -4.06 23.19
CA ILE A 180 0.91 -2.73 22.61
C ILE A 180 -0.08 -2.91 21.47
N VAL A 181 -1.30 -2.41 21.63
CA VAL A 181 -2.35 -2.54 20.61
C VAL A 181 -2.45 -1.24 19.81
N SER A 182 -2.44 -1.36 18.49
CA SER A 182 -2.66 -0.25 17.55
C SER A 182 -3.71 -0.65 16.52
N ARG A 183 -4.62 0.28 16.21
CA ARG A 183 -5.67 0.09 15.22
C ARG A 183 -5.44 0.96 14.01
N VAL A 184 -5.50 0.36 12.83
CA VAL A 184 -5.44 1.01 11.53
C VAL A 184 -6.80 0.90 10.86
N VAL A 185 -7.38 2.05 10.49
CA VAL A 185 -8.72 2.14 9.91
C VAL A 185 -8.59 2.49 8.42
N LEU A 186 -9.10 1.62 7.53
CA LEU A 186 -8.94 1.79 6.09
C LEU A 186 -9.75 2.96 5.53
N ASP A 187 -10.92 3.25 6.10
CA ASP A 187 -11.68 4.45 5.78
C ASP A 187 -10.88 5.73 6.08
N GLU A 188 -10.16 5.77 7.20
CA GLU A 188 -9.30 6.91 7.54
C GLU A 188 -8.05 6.98 6.66
N ALA A 189 -7.50 5.83 6.27
CA ALA A 189 -6.38 5.76 5.33
C ALA A 189 -6.80 6.36 3.97
N ALA A 190 -7.97 5.98 3.45
CA ALA A 190 -8.56 6.57 2.24
C ALA A 190 -8.82 8.07 2.41
N ALA A 191 -9.38 8.48 3.55
CA ALA A 191 -9.60 9.89 3.86
C ALA A 191 -8.30 10.70 3.84
N ARG A 192 -7.20 10.15 4.37
CA ARG A 192 -5.89 10.80 4.37
C ARG A 192 -5.31 10.91 2.97
N ALA A 193 -5.38 9.82 2.20
CA ALA A 193 -4.92 9.80 0.81
C ALA A 193 -5.70 10.78 -0.08
N ALA A 194 -6.97 11.03 0.25
CA ALA A 194 -7.83 11.96 -0.48
C ALA A 194 -7.53 13.45 -0.22
N GLY A 195 -6.65 13.80 0.72
CA GLY A 195 -6.33 15.18 1.07
C GLY A 195 -6.10 16.09 -0.15
N PRO A 196 -5.17 15.77 -1.06
CA PRO A 196 -4.94 16.53 -2.29
C PRO A 196 -6.21 16.73 -3.14
N ALA A 197 -7.02 15.69 -3.34
CA ALA A 197 -8.23 15.76 -4.14
C ALA A 197 -9.31 16.61 -3.46
N ARG A 198 -9.56 16.41 -2.17
CA ARG A 198 -10.59 17.15 -1.40
C ARG A 198 -10.27 18.64 -1.26
N HIS A 199 -8.99 19.00 -1.32
CA HIS A 199 -8.55 20.40 -1.29
C HIS A 199 -8.37 21.01 -2.70
N GLY A 200 -8.78 20.32 -3.76
CA GLY A 200 -8.77 20.84 -5.13
C GLY A 200 -7.41 20.81 -5.84
N LEU A 201 -6.38 20.23 -5.20
CA LEU A 201 -5.04 20.13 -5.80
C LEU A 201 -5.04 19.14 -6.97
N SER A 202 -5.55 17.93 -6.76
CA SER A 202 -5.52 16.84 -7.76
C SER A 202 -6.91 16.40 -8.23
N SER A 203 -7.98 17.11 -7.85
CA SER A 203 -9.32 16.87 -8.39
C SER A 203 -9.36 17.23 -9.89
N PRO A 204 -10.26 16.65 -10.71
CA PRO A 204 -10.39 17.01 -12.12
C PRO A 204 -10.46 18.53 -12.34
N GLY A 205 -9.58 19.05 -13.18
CA GLY A 205 -9.46 20.49 -13.46
C GLY A 205 -8.66 21.30 -12.41
N GLY A 206 -8.17 20.65 -11.35
CA GLY A 206 -7.23 21.24 -10.38
C GLY A 206 -5.81 21.35 -10.95
N PRO A 207 -4.89 22.05 -10.24
CA PRO A 207 -3.52 22.28 -10.70
C PRO A 207 -2.76 21.01 -11.06
N LEU A 208 -2.94 19.93 -10.28
CA LEU A 208 -2.38 18.59 -10.50
C LEU A 208 -3.45 17.57 -10.94
N GLY A 209 -4.62 18.05 -11.38
CA GLY A 209 -5.72 17.24 -11.87
C GLY A 209 -6.06 17.50 -13.33
N GLY A 210 -5.08 18.00 -14.10
CA GLY A 210 -5.23 18.28 -15.53
C GLY A 210 -5.78 19.66 -15.88
N GLY A 211 -5.97 20.55 -14.91
CA GLY A 211 -6.39 21.93 -15.19
C GLY A 211 -5.28 22.83 -15.74
N SER A 212 -4.02 22.48 -15.45
CA SER A 212 -2.85 23.13 -16.03
C SER A 212 -2.44 22.44 -17.34
N PRO A 213 -2.16 23.18 -18.43
CA PRO A 213 -1.57 22.59 -19.63
C PRO A 213 -0.15 22.06 -19.38
N PHE A 214 0.47 22.44 -18.26
CA PHE A 214 1.80 21.96 -17.91
C PHE A 214 1.78 20.73 -17.00
N TYR A 215 0.59 20.23 -16.60
CA TYR A 215 0.45 19.01 -15.78
C TYR A 215 -0.74 18.17 -16.22
N ARG A 216 -0.52 17.24 -17.14
CA ARG A 216 -1.52 16.28 -17.64
C ARG A 216 -0.88 15.23 -18.55
N THR A 217 -1.70 14.31 -19.04
CA THR A 217 -1.33 13.42 -20.15
C THR A 217 -1.74 14.03 -21.49
N TYR A 218 -0.95 13.69 -22.52
CA TYR A 218 -1.16 14.06 -23.91
C TYR A 218 -1.05 12.83 -24.82
N ASP A 219 -1.95 12.74 -25.79
CA ASP A 219 -1.81 11.76 -26.87
C ASP A 219 -0.69 12.19 -27.82
N THR A 220 0.09 11.21 -28.23
CA THR A 220 1.16 11.33 -29.23
C THR A 220 0.77 10.52 -30.46
N ALA A 221 1.64 10.48 -31.49
CA ALA A 221 1.32 9.74 -32.71
C ALA A 221 1.13 8.22 -32.49
N ASP A 222 1.74 7.65 -31.45
CA ASP A 222 1.79 6.20 -31.22
C ASP A 222 1.50 5.76 -29.77
N GLY A 223 1.16 6.70 -28.88
CA GLY A 223 0.93 6.41 -27.47
C GLY A 223 0.50 7.63 -26.67
N THR A 224 0.68 7.59 -25.36
CA THR A 224 0.36 8.69 -24.45
C THR A 224 1.59 9.04 -23.62
N ILE A 225 1.83 10.33 -23.42
CA ILE A 225 2.94 10.84 -22.59
C ILE A 225 2.38 11.62 -21.40
N ALA A 226 2.95 11.41 -20.22
CA ALA A 226 2.69 12.23 -19.04
C ALA A 226 3.65 13.42 -19.04
N VAL A 227 3.11 14.62 -18.79
CA VAL A 227 3.86 15.88 -18.72
C VAL A 227 3.67 16.48 -17.34
N GLY A 228 4.78 16.74 -16.63
CA GLY A 228 4.79 17.28 -15.27
C GLY A 228 5.58 18.59 -15.11
N CYS A 229 5.43 19.55 -16.03
CA CYS A 229 6.19 20.81 -16.08
C CYS A 229 5.62 21.91 -15.15
N VAL A 230 5.37 21.62 -13.88
CA VAL A 230 4.69 22.57 -12.95
C VAL A 230 5.56 23.78 -12.60
N GLU A 231 6.86 23.56 -12.44
CA GLU A 231 7.80 24.59 -12.04
C GLU A 231 8.00 25.62 -13.16
N PRO A 232 8.15 26.93 -12.83
CA PRO A 232 8.25 28.00 -13.83
C PRO A 232 9.35 27.79 -14.88
N VAL A 233 10.45 27.13 -14.51
CA VAL A 233 11.56 26.82 -15.42
C VAL A 233 11.12 25.82 -16.50
N PHE A 234 10.44 24.74 -16.12
CA PHE A 234 9.96 23.72 -17.06
C PHE A 234 8.78 24.24 -17.88
N ALA A 235 7.84 24.96 -17.26
CA ALA A 235 6.72 25.58 -17.98
C ALA A 235 7.21 26.55 -19.07
N LYS A 236 8.23 27.36 -18.77
CA LYS A 236 8.85 28.27 -19.74
C LYS A 236 9.54 27.51 -20.87
N ALA A 237 10.32 26.47 -20.55
CA ALA A 237 10.99 25.67 -21.56
C ALA A 237 9.98 24.94 -22.47
N LEU A 238 8.91 24.37 -21.90
CA LEU A 238 7.83 23.75 -22.68
C LEU A 238 7.14 24.76 -23.60
N ALA A 239 6.83 25.95 -23.09
CA ALA A 239 6.23 27.03 -23.87
C ALA A 239 7.12 27.51 -25.02
N GLN A 240 8.44 27.50 -24.83
CA GLN A 240 9.40 27.92 -25.86
C GLN A 240 9.58 26.87 -26.97
N HIS A 241 9.50 25.58 -26.64
CA HIS A 241 9.86 24.50 -27.56
C HIS A 241 8.67 23.72 -28.13
N VAL A 242 7.50 23.75 -27.49
CA VAL A 242 6.35 22.90 -27.84
C VAL A 242 5.05 23.71 -27.91
N GLY A 243 4.66 24.38 -26.83
CA GLY A 243 3.38 25.10 -26.75
C GLY A 243 3.07 25.64 -25.35
N SER A 244 2.22 26.66 -25.27
CA SER A 244 1.96 27.42 -24.03
C SER A 244 0.56 27.26 -23.46
N ASP A 245 -0.33 26.56 -24.16
CA ASP A 245 -1.71 26.33 -23.75
C ASP A 245 -2.16 24.91 -24.13
N HIS A 246 -3.38 24.55 -23.71
CA HIS A 246 -3.93 23.21 -23.97
C HIS A 246 -3.97 22.87 -25.46
N ALA A 247 -4.48 23.76 -26.30
CA ALA A 247 -4.70 23.49 -27.71
C ALA A 247 -3.37 23.35 -28.48
N SER A 248 -2.42 24.24 -28.22
CA SER A 248 -1.08 24.18 -28.83
C SER A 248 -0.31 22.93 -28.43
N LEU A 249 -0.38 22.53 -27.17
CA LEU A 249 0.27 21.29 -26.70
C LEU A 249 -0.42 20.03 -27.21
N GLU A 250 -1.75 19.96 -27.18
CA GLU A 250 -2.50 18.82 -27.74
C GLU A 250 -2.19 18.63 -29.22
N ALA A 251 -2.21 19.72 -30.00
CA ALA A 251 -1.86 19.68 -31.42
C ALA A 251 -0.40 19.29 -31.63
N ALA A 252 0.54 19.82 -30.84
CA ALA A 252 1.96 19.54 -30.97
C ALA A 252 2.27 18.06 -30.66
N PHE A 253 1.89 17.56 -29.48
CA PHE A 253 2.22 16.20 -29.05
C PHE A 253 1.71 15.13 -30.02
N ALA A 254 0.53 15.33 -30.61
CA ALA A 254 -0.06 14.43 -31.61
C ALA A 254 0.78 14.28 -32.89
N THR A 255 1.72 15.20 -33.18
CA THR A 255 2.47 15.20 -34.46
C THR A 255 3.64 14.22 -34.54
N LYS A 256 4.17 13.75 -33.40
CA LYS A 256 5.38 12.91 -33.38
C LYS A 256 5.19 11.67 -32.50
N PRO A 257 5.94 10.59 -32.78
CA PRO A 257 6.04 9.43 -31.88
C PRO A 257 6.51 9.82 -30.48
N THR A 258 6.15 9.00 -29.49
CA THR A 258 6.54 9.17 -28.09
C THR A 258 8.06 9.26 -27.93
N SER A 259 8.84 8.49 -28.71
CA SER A 259 10.31 8.48 -28.66
C SER A 259 10.93 9.85 -28.92
N ASP A 260 10.38 10.60 -29.88
CA ASP A 260 10.90 11.90 -30.30
C ASP A 260 10.66 12.95 -29.21
N TRP A 261 9.51 12.86 -28.52
CA TRP A 261 9.22 13.69 -27.36
C TRP A 261 10.14 13.39 -26.19
N MET A 262 10.52 12.12 -26.00
CA MET A 262 11.50 11.73 -24.98
C MET A 262 12.92 12.24 -25.30
N GLU A 263 13.30 12.31 -26.58
CA GLU A 263 14.56 12.96 -26.98
C GLU A 263 14.54 14.46 -26.68
N LEU A 264 13.43 15.14 -26.98
CA LEU A 264 13.24 16.56 -26.65
C LEU A 264 13.30 16.77 -25.14
N ALA A 265 12.60 15.94 -24.35
CA ALA A 265 12.64 16.01 -22.90
C ALA A 265 14.05 15.88 -22.35
N ARG A 266 14.85 14.92 -22.85
CA ARG A 266 16.26 14.80 -22.44
C ARG A 266 17.10 16.02 -22.85
N ALA A 267 16.86 16.58 -24.04
CA ALA A 267 17.61 17.72 -24.53
C ALA A 267 17.38 19.01 -23.73
N TYR A 268 16.18 19.17 -23.16
CA TYR A 268 15.75 20.37 -22.44
C TYR A 268 15.43 20.14 -20.95
N ASP A 269 15.78 18.96 -20.41
CA ASP A 269 15.55 18.56 -19.03
C ASP A 269 14.08 18.69 -18.60
N LEU A 270 13.15 18.21 -19.44
CA LEU A 270 11.71 18.27 -19.18
C LEU A 270 11.20 16.97 -18.52
N PRO A 271 10.33 17.07 -17.50
CA PRO A 271 9.75 15.91 -16.81
C PRO A 271 8.61 15.27 -17.63
N PHE A 272 9.00 14.51 -18.66
CA PHE A 272 8.10 13.67 -19.44
C PHE A 272 8.35 12.19 -19.15
N GLU A 273 7.30 11.37 -19.21
CA GLU A 273 7.42 9.91 -19.17
C GLU A 273 6.33 9.28 -20.05
N PRO A 274 6.62 8.23 -20.85
CA PRO A 274 5.60 7.47 -21.54
C PRO A 274 4.64 6.80 -20.56
N VAL A 275 3.34 6.89 -20.82
CA VAL A 275 2.35 6.16 -20.02
C VAL A 275 2.45 4.68 -20.33
N THR A 276 2.98 3.91 -19.38
CA THR A 276 3.02 2.45 -19.48
C THR A 276 1.69 1.88 -19.03
N ALA A 277 1.01 1.13 -19.91
CA ALA A 277 -0.18 0.40 -19.52
C ALA A 277 0.18 -0.72 -18.53
N ALA A 278 -0.65 -0.89 -17.50
CA ALA A 278 -0.49 -2.02 -16.59
C ALA A 278 -0.62 -3.34 -17.37
N SER A 279 0.45 -4.13 -17.43
CA SER A 279 0.45 -5.47 -18.01
C SER A 279 0.53 -6.51 -16.90
N ALA A 280 -0.35 -7.51 -16.94
CA ALA A 280 -0.28 -8.64 -16.02
C ALA A 280 1.07 -9.38 -16.17
N GLY A 281 1.82 -9.52 -15.07
CA GLY A 281 3.01 -10.38 -15.01
C GLY A 281 4.38 -9.69 -14.96
N THR A 282 4.44 -8.35 -14.98
CA THR A 282 5.70 -7.63 -14.78
C THR A 282 6.04 -7.62 -13.29
N ALA A 283 6.81 -8.60 -12.82
CA ALA A 283 7.40 -8.53 -11.48
C ALA A 283 8.33 -7.31 -11.43
N LEU A 284 8.32 -6.56 -10.33
CA LEU A 284 9.40 -5.60 -10.08
C LEU A 284 10.72 -6.38 -10.10
N PRO A 285 11.80 -5.85 -10.72
CA PRO A 285 13.11 -6.47 -10.59
C PRO A 285 13.42 -6.54 -9.10
N VAL A 286 13.50 -7.77 -8.56
CA VAL A 286 13.92 -8.01 -7.19
C VAL A 286 15.35 -7.50 -7.11
N THR A 287 15.58 -6.35 -6.49
CA THR A 287 16.94 -5.89 -6.22
C THR A 287 17.55 -6.91 -5.26
N PRO A 288 18.55 -7.72 -5.68
CA PRO A 288 19.23 -8.60 -4.74
C PRO A 288 19.98 -7.71 -3.76
N GLY A 289 19.89 -8.05 -2.47
CA GLY A 289 20.30 -7.23 -1.33
C GLY A 289 21.50 -6.30 -1.52
N ALA A 290 21.31 -5.06 -1.08
CA ALA A 290 22.37 -4.09 -0.81
C ALA A 290 22.53 -3.90 0.71
#